data_AF-A0A2K8KV30-F1
#
_entry.id   AF-A0A2K8KV30-F1
#
_cell.length_a   1.000
_cell.length_b   1.000
_cell.length_c   1.000
_cell.angle_alpha   90.00
_cell.angle_beta   90.00
_cell.angle_gamma   90.00
#
_symmetry.space_group_name_H-M   'P 1'
#
loop_
_entity.id
_entity.type
_entity.pdbx_description
1 polymer ?
#
loop_
_entity_poly.entity_id
_entity_poly.type
_entity_poly.pdbx_seq_one_letter_code
_entity_poly.pdbx_strand_id
1 'polypeptide(L)'
;MVMHSQAAENLQSLLKEMDSSIAAIEEIIPLEQAAIGQLDAKEILRLTEKRKLLWQELKGSKSQCQLLFQQHDMPQESGLSQFIDAYLAEDAEDLHRQRQELNERIITISRENEFNAIRLKAAGDTVASTLQGLGLMKTNATYGQDGTL
;
A
#
# COMPACT_ATOMS: atom_id res chain seq x y z
N MET A 1 5.21 -13.31 34.60
CA MET A 1 4.53 -14.21 33.63
C MET A 1 3.29 -13.58 32.98
N VAL A 2 2.43 -12.83 33.69
CA VAL A 2 1.21 -12.24 33.10
C VAL A 2 1.46 -11.15 32.03
N MET A 3 2.53 -10.36 32.16
CA MET A 3 2.83 -9.28 31.18
C MET A 3 3.34 -9.78 29.82
N HIS A 4 3.93 -10.99 29.73
CA HIS A 4 4.38 -11.55 28.45
C HIS A 4 3.21 -12.03 27.58
N SER A 5 2.20 -12.65 28.20
CA SER A 5 0.96 -13.08 27.51
C SER A 5 0.23 -11.89 26.87
N GLN A 6 0.07 -10.79 27.61
CA GLN A 6 -0.65 -9.62 27.09
C GLN A 6 0.09 -8.94 25.92
N ALA A 7 1.42 -8.86 25.97
CA ALA A 7 2.21 -8.31 24.88
C ALA A 7 2.15 -9.20 23.61
N ALA A 8 2.16 -10.52 23.79
CA ALA A 8 2.00 -11.49 22.72
C ALA A 8 0.63 -11.33 22.02
N GLU A 9 -0.44 -11.31 22.81
CA GLU A 9 -1.82 -11.16 22.34
C GLU A 9 -2.02 -9.83 21.61
N ASN A 10 -1.48 -8.73 22.16
CA ASN A 10 -1.54 -7.41 21.51
C ASN A 10 -0.82 -7.42 20.16
N LEU A 11 0.39 -8.00 20.10
CA LEU A 11 1.14 -8.09 18.85
C LEU A 11 0.42 -8.97 17.82
N GLN A 12 -0.14 -10.11 18.24
CA GLN A 12 -0.93 -10.97 17.36
C GLN A 12 -2.16 -10.24 16.80
N SER A 13 -2.86 -9.46 17.64
CA SER A 13 -3.97 -8.63 17.19
C SER A 13 -3.53 -7.62 16.13
N LEU A 14 -2.41 -6.93 16.36
CA LEU A 14 -1.85 -5.96 15.42
C LEU A 14 -1.46 -6.62 14.09
N LEU A 15 -0.79 -7.77 14.13
CA LEU A 15 -0.44 -8.52 12.92
C LEU A 15 -1.68 -8.96 12.13
N LYS A 16 -2.75 -9.35 12.83
CA LYS A 16 -4.03 -9.72 12.20
C LYS A 16 -4.77 -8.53 11.56
N GLU A 17 -4.71 -7.36 12.19
CA GLU A 17 -5.23 -6.12 11.59
C GLU A 17 -4.45 -5.73 10.35
N MET A 18 -3.12 -5.84 10.40
CA MET A 18 -2.24 -5.62 9.24
C MET A 18 -2.57 -6.60 8.11
N ASP A 19 -2.74 -7.88 8.44
CA ASP A 19 -3.12 -8.93 7.50
C ASP A 19 -4.45 -8.62 6.80
N SER A 20 -5.46 -8.23 7.58
CA SER A 20 -6.78 -7.85 7.06
C SER A 20 -6.70 -6.64 6.13
N SER A 21 -5.91 -5.63 6.49
CA SER A 21 -5.70 -4.44 5.66
C SER A 21 -5.00 -4.79 4.34
N ILE A 22 -3.99 -5.66 4.39
CA ILE A 22 -3.24 -6.12 3.22
C ILE A 22 -4.13 -6.94 2.29
N ALA A 23 -4.90 -7.89 2.83
CA ALA A 23 -5.87 -8.68 2.06
C ALA A 23 -6.88 -7.79 1.34
N ALA A 24 -7.42 -6.78 2.03
CA ALA A 24 -8.34 -5.83 1.43
C ALA A 24 -7.70 -4.98 0.31
N ILE A 25 -6.39 -4.67 0.41
CA ILE A 25 -5.66 -4.00 -0.67
C ILE A 25 -5.44 -4.94 -1.86
N GLU A 26 -5.11 -6.21 -1.62
CA GLU A 26 -4.93 -7.23 -2.65
C GLU A 26 -6.20 -7.42 -3.49
N GLU A 27 -7.37 -7.37 -2.85
CA GLU A 27 -8.67 -7.42 -3.55
C GLU A 27 -8.93 -6.20 -4.43
N ILE A 28 -8.40 -5.02 -4.06
CA ILE A 28 -8.61 -3.77 -4.81
C ILE A 28 -7.78 -3.73 -6.09
N ILE A 29 -6.57 -4.28 -6.09
CA ILE A 29 -5.64 -4.24 -7.23
C ILE A 29 -6.28 -4.71 -8.55
N PRO A 30 -6.90 -5.91 -8.63
CA PRO A 30 -7.51 -6.36 -9.88
C PRO A 30 -8.74 -5.52 -10.28
N LEU A 31 -9.47 -4.97 -9.31
CA LEU A 31 -10.60 -4.09 -9.58
C LEU A 31 -10.13 -2.76 -10.19
N GLU A 32 -9.03 -2.20 -9.70
CA GLU A 32 -8.42 -1.00 -10.29
C GLU A 32 -7.95 -1.27 -11.72
N GLN A 33 -7.33 -2.42 -11.96
CA GLN A 33 -6.89 -2.81 -13.31
C GLN A 33 -8.08 -2.89 -14.27
N ALA A 34 -9.19 -3.49 -13.85
CA ALA A 34 -10.41 -3.57 -14.64
C ALA A 34 -11.02 -2.18 -14.90
N ALA A 35 -11.11 -1.34 -13.87
CA ALA A 35 -11.65 0.02 -14.00
C ALA A 35 -10.79 0.89 -14.94
N ILE A 36 -9.46 0.80 -14.85
CA ILE A 36 -8.53 1.46 -15.78
C ILE A 36 -8.75 0.97 -17.22
N GLY A 37 -8.87 -0.34 -17.41
CA GLY A 37 -9.12 -0.92 -18.74
C GLY A 37 -10.44 -0.48 -19.38
N GLN A 38 -11.44 -0.17 -18.54
CA GLN A 38 -12.76 0.33 -18.98
C GLN A 38 -12.84 1.87 -19.03
N LEU A 39 -11.78 2.57 -18.63
CA LEU A 39 -11.76 4.03 -18.47
C LEU A 39 -12.88 4.56 -17.53
N ASP A 40 -13.28 3.77 -16.53
CA ASP A 40 -14.29 4.17 -15.55
C ASP A 40 -13.66 5.10 -14.50
N ALA A 41 -13.66 6.39 -14.80
CA ALA A 41 -13.08 7.42 -13.93
C ALA A 41 -13.68 7.43 -12.52
N LYS A 42 -14.97 7.11 -12.38
CA LYS A 42 -15.65 7.12 -11.08
C LYS A 42 -15.18 5.95 -10.22
N GLU A 43 -15.09 4.77 -10.82
CA GLU A 43 -14.63 3.58 -10.13
C GLU A 43 -13.13 3.64 -9.80
N ILE A 44 -12.30 4.16 -10.71
CA ILE A 44 -10.88 4.42 -10.45
C ILE A 44 -10.70 5.33 -9.23
N LEU A 45 -11.46 6.43 -9.13
CA LEU A 45 -11.38 7.36 -8.01
C LEU A 45 -11.79 6.67 -6.70
N ARG A 46 -12.95 5.98 -6.72
CA ARG A 46 -13.49 5.27 -5.55
C ARG A 46 -12.51 4.22 -5.01
N LEU A 47 -11.93 3.42 -5.89
CA LEU A 47 -10.98 2.37 -5.52
C LEU A 47 -9.65 2.96 -5.01
N THR A 48 -9.17 4.05 -5.61
CA THR A 48 -7.96 4.75 -5.17
C THR A 48 -8.14 5.35 -3.78
N GLU A 49 -9.29 5.95 -3.50
CA GLU A 49 -9.64 6.45 -2.16
C GLU A 49 -9.71 5.32 -1.13
N LYS A 50 -10.39 4.21 -1.47
CA LYS A 50 -10.46 3.02 -0.60
C LYS A 50 -9.06 2.47 -0.28
N ARG A 51 -8.20 2.33 -1.29
CA ARG A 51 -6.81 1.89 -1.12
C ARG A 51 -6.02 2.85 -0.21
N LYS A 52 -6.21 4.16 -0.36
CA LYS A 52 -5.55 5.16 0.49
C LYS A 52 -5.94 5.00 1.97
N LEU A 53 -7.21 4.75 2.26
CA LEU A 53 -7.67 4.51 3.63
C LEU A 53 -7.03 3.25 4.23
N LEU A 54 -6.99 2.15 3.49
CA LEU A 54 -6.36 0.90 3.95
C LEU A 54 -4.85 1.06 4.21
N TRP A 55 -4.15 1.85 3.38
CA TRP A 55 -2.74 2.19 3.66
C TRP A 55 -2.55 3.04 4.91
N GLN A 56 -3.52 3.92 5.22
CA GLN A 56 -3.51 4.70 6.46
C GLN A 56 -3.74 3.81 7.67
N GLU A 57 -4.67 2.86 7.59
CA GLU A 57 -4.91 1.84 8.62
C GLU A 57 -3.66 1.01 8.88
N LEU A 58 -3.04 0.48 7.81
CA LEU A 58 -1.79 -0.28 7.92
C LEU A 58 -0.65 0.53 8.56
N LYS A 59 -0.55 1.83 8.22
CA LYS A 59 0.42 2.74 8.85
C LYS A 59 0.09 2.94 10.34
N GLY A 60 -1.19 3.03 10.69
CA GLY A 60 -1.69 3.09 12.06
C GLY A 60 -1.26 1.88 12.89
N SER A 61 -1.50 0.66 12.39
CA SER A 61 -1.08 -0.57 13.08
C SER A 61 0.45 -0.65 13.23
N LYS A 62 1.22 -0.22 12.23
CA LYS A 62 2.69 -0.12 12.34
C LYS A 62 3.13 0.85 13.44
N SER A 63 2.47 2.00 13.56
CA SER A 63 2.75 2.96 14.65
C SER A 63 2.37 2.37 16.01
N GLN A 64 1.30 1.59 16.10
CA GLN A 64 0.93 0.89 17.33
C GLN A 64 1.97 -0.17 17.73
N CYS A 65 2.54 -0.91 16.77
CA CYS A 65 3.67 -1.79 17.04
C CYS A 65 4.88 -1.03 17.62
N GLN A 66 5.20 0.16 17.07
CA GLN A 66 6.29 0.98 17.60
C GLN A 66 6.02 1.48 19.02
N LEU A 67 4.77 1.84 19.33
CA LEU A 67 4.37 2.20 20.69
C LEU A 67 4.49 1.02 21.65
N LEU A 68 4.14 -0.20 21.20
CA LEU A 68 4.36 -1.42 21.99
C LEU A 68 5.85 -1.61 22.29
N PHE A 69 6.75 -1.37 21.33
CA PHE A 69 8.20 -1.48 21.57
C PHE A 69 8.68 -0.49 22.64
N GLN A 70 8.19 0.75 22.60
CA GLN A 70 8.52 1.78 23.58
C GLN A 70 8.07 1.40 25.00
N GLN A 71 6.93 0.71 25.14
CA GLN A 71 6.43 0.26 26.44
C GLN A 71 7.29 -0.85 27.08
N HIS A 72 8.14 -1.50 26.29
CA HIS A 72 9.06 -2.55 26.71
C HIS A 72 10.52 -2.09 26.67
N ASP A 73 10.76 -0.78 26.77
CA ASP A 73 12.10 -0.16 26.81
C ASP A 73 13.03 -0.58 25.64
N MET A 74 12.45 -0.93 24.49
CA MET A 74 13.25 -1.23 23.31
C MET A 74 13.82 0.05 22.69
N PRO A 75 15.08 0.04 22.24
CA PRO A 75 15.64 1.12 21.43
C PRO A 75 14.75 1.44 20.23
N GLN A 76 14.63 2.72 19.84
CA GLN A 76 13.80 3.11 18.69
C GLN A 76 14.28 2.52 17.35
N GLU A 77 15.55 2.14 17.26
CA GLU A 77 16.13 1.46 16.11
C GLU A 77 15.82 -0.05 16.09
N SER A 78 15.24 -0.57 17.16
CA SER A 78 14.90 -1.99 17.25
C SER A 78 13.69 -2.32 16.38
N GLY A 79 13.90 -3.29 15.48
CA GLY A 79 12.86 -3.79 14.61
C GLY A 79 11.97 -4.81 15.30
N LEU A 80 10.79 -5.06 14.71
CA LEU A 80 9.83 -6.07 15.17
C LEU A 80 10.45 -7.46 15.35
N SER A 81 11.49 -7.81 14.58
CA SER A 81 12.26 -9.05 14.80
C SER A 81 12.79 -9.17 16.22
N GLN A 82 13.49 -8.12 16.65
CA GLN A 82 14.24 -8.11 17.89
C GLN A 82 13.27 -8.10 19.07
N PHE A 83 12.11 -7.47 18.92
CA PHE A 83 11.04 -7.52 19.91
C PHE A 83 10.50 -8.94 20.08
N ILE A 84 10.21 -9.65 18.98
CA ILE A 84 9.73 -11.03 19.02
C ILE A 84 10.77 -11.92 19.71
N ASP A 85 12.04 -11.81 19.31
CA ASP A 85 13.13 -12.63 19.87
C ASP A 85 13.36 -12.35 21.37
N ALA A 86 13.28 -11.09 21.80
CA ALA A 86 13.61 -10.68 23.15
C ALA A 86 12.48 -10.93 24.17
N TYR A 87 11.21 -10.79 23.75
CA TYR A 87 10.07 -10.76 24.67
C TYR A 87 9.04 -11.85 24.46
N LEU A 88 9.05 -12.52 23.31
CA LEU A 88 8.03 -13.47 22.84
C LEU A 88 8.64 -14.79 22.35
N ALA A 89 9.73 -15.24 22.99
CA ALA A 89 10.50 -16.41 22.56
C ALA A 89 9.69 -17.71 22.40
N GLU A 90 8.60 -17.87 23.17
CA GLU A 90 7.73 -19.05 23.10
C GLU A 90 6.89 -19.09 21.80
N ASP A 91 6.49 -17.93 21.26
CA ASP A 91 5.68 -17.78 20.04
C ASP A 91 6.50 -17.27 18.84
N ALA A 92 7.83 -17.19 18.98
CA ALA A 92 8.69 -16.44 18.08
C ALA A 92 8.64 -16.96 16.63
N GLU A 93 8.59 -18.28 16.44
CA GLU A 93 8.59 -18.88 15.11
C GLU A 93 7.36 -18.47 14.29
N ASP A 94 6.17 -18.58 14.88
CA ASP A 94 4.92 -18.25 14.21
C ASP A 94 4.79 -16.74 13.96
N LEU A 95 5.22 -15.90 14.91
CA LEU A 95 5.23 -14.44 14.74
C LEU A 95 6.21 -13.97 13.66
N HIS A 96 7.40 -14.59 13.57
CA HIS A 96 8.35 -14.29 12.49
C HIS A 96 7.83 -14.74 11.13
N ARG A 97 7.18 -15.90 11.06
CA ARG A 97 6.55 -16.40 9.83
C ARG A 97 5.49 -15.43 9.34
N GLN A 98 4.54 -15.04 10.19
CA GLN A 98 3.51 -14.04 9.86
C GLN A 98 4.13 -12.71 9.41
N ARG A 99 5.14 -12.23 10.13
CA ARG A 99 5.84 -10.99 9.75
C ARG A 99 6.46 -11.09 8.35
N GLN A 100 7.11 -12.21 8.05
CA GLN A 100 7.74 -12.41 6.74
C GLN A 100 6.70 -12.44 5.63
N GLU A 101 5.61 -13.19 5.80
CA GLU A 101 4.51 -13.27 4.84
C GLU A 101 3.90 -11.88 4.58
N LEU A 102 3.66 -11.09 5.63
CA LEU A 102 3.14 -9.72 5.49
C LEU A 102 4.12 -8.83 4.71
N ASN A 103 5.42 -8.93 4.96
CA ASN A 103 6.41 -8.14 4.23
C ASN A 103 6.47 -8.51 2.74
N GLU A 104 6.45 -9.80 2.41
CA GLU A 104 6.44 -10.27 1.02
C GLU A 104 5.21 -9.79 0.26
N ARG A 105 4.04 -9.83 0.91
CA ARG A 105 2.78 -9.32 0.35
C ARG A 105 2.81 -7.80 0.16
N ILE A 106 3.29 -7.03 1.14
CA ILE A 106 3.46 -5.57 1.01
C ILE A 106 4.36 -5.21 -0.17
N ILE A 107 5.47 -5.93 -0.37
CA ILE A 107 6.39 -5.68 -1.49
C ILE A 107 5.68 -5.94 -2.82
N THR A 108 4.92 -7.04 -2.91
CA THR A 108 4.16 -7.40 -4.11
C THR A 108 3.09 -6.35 -4.43
N ILE A 109 2.29 -5.96 -3.44
CA ILE A 109 1.29 -4.91 -3.56
C ILE A 109 1.91 -3.58 -4.01
N SER A 110 3.07 -3.22 -3.47
CA SER A 110 3.74 -1.96 -3.84
C SER A 110 4.10 -1.95 -5.31
N ARG A 111 4.64 -3.06 -5.84
CA ARG A 111 4.93 -3.21 -7.27
C ARG A 111 3.67 -3.15 -8.13
N GLU A 112 2.60 -3.83 -7.73
CA GLU A 112 1.32 -3.79 -8.47
C GLU A 112 0.71 -2.39 -8.50
N ASN A 113 0.83 -1.62 -7.41
CA ASN A 113 0.39 -0.23 -7.36
C ASN A 113 1.20 0.65 -8.32
N GLU A 114 2.52 0.45 -8.42
CA GLU A 114 3.36 1.14 -9.40
C GLU A 114 2.91 0.81 -10.84
N PHE A 115 2.64 -0.46 -11.13
CA PHE A 115 2.11 -0.86 -12.44
C PHE A 115 0.73 -0.25 -12.73
N ASN A 116 -0.17 -0.20 -11.75
CA ASN A 116 -1.47 0.47 -11.92
C ASN A 116 -1.32 1.96 -12.19
N ALA A 117 -0.39 2.66 -11.54
CA ALA A 117 -0.10 4.06 -11.83
C ALA A 117 0.40 4.26 -13.27
N ILE A 118 1.27 3.38 -13.76
CA ILE A 118 1.75 3.39 -15.15
C ILE A 118 0.58 3.16 -16.13
N ARG A 119 -0.29 2.17 -15.85
CA ARG A 119 -1.47 1.86 -16.68
C ARG A 119 -2.44 3.05 -16.75
N LEU A 120 -2.73 3.67 -15.59
CA LEU A 120 -3.61 4.83 -15.52
C LEU A 120 -3.06 6.02 -16.31
N LYS A 121 -1.74 6.26 -16.23
CA LYS A 121 -1.08 7.30 -17.02
C LYS A 121 -1.22 7.03 -18.52
N ALA A 122 -0.92 5.81 -18.96
CA ALA A 122 -1.03 5.43 -20.37
C ALA A 122 -2.47 5.54 -20.90
N ALA A 123 -3.46 5.16 -20.08
CA ALA A 123 -4.87 5.35 -20.38
C ALA A 123 -5.23 6.83 -20.56
N GLY A 124 -4.76 7.69 -19.65
CA GLY A 124 -4.91 9.14 -19.75
C GLY A 124 -4.27 9.73 -21.01
N ASP A 125 -3.04 9.32 -21.33
CA ASP A 125 -2.32 9.75 -22.53
C ASP A 125 -3.07 9.35 -23.83
N THR A 126 -3.67 8.16 -23.84
CA THR A 126 -4.47 7.66 -24.98
C THR A 126 -5.75 8.48 -25.17
N VAL A 127 -6.46 8.78 -24.08
CA VAL A 127 -7.66 9.63 -24.10
C VAL A 127 -7.29 11.04 -24.57
N ALA A 128 -6.22 11.61 -24.03
CA ALA A 128 -5.70 12.93 -24.42
C ALA A 128 -5.37 12.99 -25.91
N SER A 129 -4.63 12.01 -26.43
CA SER A 129 -4.27 11.92 -27.85
C SER A 129 -5.50 11.81 -28.75
N THR A 130 -6.50 11.01 -28.35
CA THR A 130 -7.76 10.86 -29.08
C THR A 130 -8.54 12.17 -29.13
N LEU A 131 -8.68 12.86 -28.00
CA LEU A 131 -9.37 14.16 -27.93
C LEU A 131 -8.66 15.24 -28.75
N GLN A 132 -7.33 15.25 -28.75
CA GLN A 132 -6.54 16.14 -29.61
C GLN A 132 -6.76 15.86 -31.09
N GLY A 133 -6.76 14.57 -31.50
CA GLY A 133 -7.04 14.17 -32.88
C GLY A 133 -8.43 14.57 -33.37
N LEU A 134 -9.41 14.61 -32.46
CA LEU A 134 -10.77 15.10 -32.72
C LEU A 134 -10.92 16.62 -32.62
N GLY A 135 -9.87 17.36 -32.27
CA GLY A 135 -9.92 18.80 -32.04
C GLY A 135 -10.70 19.22 -30.79
N LEU A 136 -11.04 18.26 -29.92
CA LEU A 136 -11.79 18.48 -28.67
C LEU A 136 -10.89 18.91 -27.51
N MET A 137 -9.57 18.79 -27.68
CA MET A 137 -8.57 19.27 -26.73
C MET A 137 -7.46 20.00 -27.48
N LYS A 138 -7.00 21.14 -26.94
CA LYS A 138 -5.86 21.86 -27.52
C LYS A 138 -4.61 20.97 -27.45
N THR A 139 -3.93 20.83 -28.57
CA THR A 139 -2.56 20.35 -28.62
C THR A 139 -1.67 21.40 -27.98
N ASN A 140 -0.97 21.03 -26.90
CA ASN A 140 0.17 21.82 -26.43
C ASN A 140 1.32 21.61 -27.42
N ALA A 141 1.23 22.24 -28.59
CA ALA A 141 2.30 22.20 -29.59
C ALA A 141 3.54 22.88 -28.98
N THR A 142 4.56 22.09 -28.65
CA THR A 142 5.83 22.57 -28.07
C THR A 142 6.68 23.31 -29.10
N TYR A 143 6.37 23.16 -30.39
CA TYR A 143 6.97 23.96 -31.46
C TYR A 143 5.97 25.01 -31.92
N GLY A 144 6.30 26.27 -31.62
CA GLY A 144 5.58 27.42 -32.15
C GLY A 144 5.54 27.36 -33.67
N GLN A 145 4.38 27.68 -34.22
CA GLN A 145 4.12 27.75 -35.64
C GLN A 145 4.70 29.03 -36.27
N ASP A 146 5.75 29.60 -35.69
CA ASP A 146 6.49 30.75 -36.21
C ASP A 146 7.93 30.30 -36.50
N GLY A 147 8.10 29.66 -37.65
CA GLY A 147 9.39 29.33 -38.22
C GLY A 147 10.11 30.58 -38.73
N THR A 148 10.55 31.44 -37.81
CA THR A 148 11.49 32.52 -38.11
C THR A 148 12.78 32.26 -37.34
N LEU A 149 13.75 31.66 -38.04
CA LEU A 149 15.17 31.82 -37.81
C LEU A 149 15.62 33.20 -38.32
#